data_AF-A0A1H7YJ71-F1
#
_entry.id   AF-A0A1H7YJ71-F1
#
_cell.length_a   1.000
_cell.length_b   1.000
_cell.length_c   1.000
_cell.angle_alpha   90.00
_cell.angle_beta   90.00
_cell.angle_gamma   90.00
#
_symmetry.space_group_name_H-M   'P 1'
#
loop_
_entity.id
_entity.type
_entity.pdbx_description
1 polymer ?
#
loop_
_entity_poly.entity_id
_entity_poly.type
_entity_poly.pdbx_seq_one_letter_code
_entity_poly.pdbx_strand_id
1 'polypeptide(L)'
;MRKSMKTILAALVLATPLALTSCEGTLDDVFGEWSRPSGNTNTDPTPAVSNNYMEWDGTALAAKAIPTTGIQEVTDATTSFEGGFYIVKTDVTIPAPGILINADTKLILCDGATLTVNGYFEDKSSTTTYSLTIYGQENQIGKLIVNAPGGCCGTIVKDLEIHGGDINITGSTGLAAINPSGDISIYGGKVTATGGDADDIMTGGPGIYCFTGNIVIDGNAQVNAYGGAGHISNDNGGYGILLQSGDLTISGTPTIVATSGSQRNAIDVAGTLTMSGGDVTATAVGNLGNGLECTSNPMAFSGGKVTASGSTGADLGIDGTLSLSGGLQLYEAATADPTTLAGDQTACTKQYAIIK
;
A
#
# COMPACT_ATOMS: atom_id res chain seq x y z
N MET A 1 49.57 19.32 -23.65
CA MET A 1 49.67 19.74 -25.07
C MET A 1 48.44 19.26 -25.81
N ARG A 2 47.70 20.19 -26.42
CA ARG A 2 46.52 19.95 -27.26
C ARG A 2 46.89 19.07 -28.46
N LYS A 3 46.04 18.11 -28.83
CA LYS A 3 45.93 17.71 -30.24
C LYS A 3 44.46 17.66 -30.65
N SER A 4 44.19 18.47 -31.66
CA SER A 4 42.92 18.80 -32.28
C SER A 4 42.69 17.85 -33.47
N MET A 5 41.44 17.38 -33.59
CA MET A 5 40.53 17.49 -34.74
C MET A 5 41.04 17.16 -36.17
N LYS A 6 40.36 16.24 -36.86
CA LYS A 6 40.02 16.21 -38.31
C LYS A 6 39.03 15.05 -38.57
N THR A 7 37.73 15.32 -38.75
CA THR A 7 37.02 15.58 -40.02
C THR A 7 36.86 14.33 -40.92
N ILE A 8 35.63 13.84 -41.05
CA ILE A 8 35.14 13.18 -42.28
C ILE A 8 33.88 13.95 -42.74
N LEU A 9 33.82 14.14 -44.04
CA LEU A 9 33.05 15.11 -44.80
C LEU A 9 31.85 14.45 -45.49
N ALA A 10 30.76 15.22 -45.55
CA ALA A 10 29.65 15.30 -46.51
C ALA A 10 29.23 14.11 -47.40
N ALA A 11 27.92 13.88 -47.43
CA ALA A 11 27.18 13.62 -48.66
C ALA A 11 26.09 14.69 -48.82
N LEU A 12 25.97 15.22 -50.03
CA LEU A 12 25.35 16.48 -50.41
C LEU A 12 24.31 16.23 -51.53
N VAL A 13 23.13 16.83 -51.38
CA VAL A 13 22.20 17.38 -52.41
C VAL A 13 21.34 16.43 -53.26
N LEU A 14 20.03 16.68 -53.23
CA LEU A 14 19.25 17.20 -54.37
C LEU A 14 17.91 17.78 -53.89
N ALA A 15 17.83 19.12 -53.85
CA ALA A 15 16.60 19.89 -53.81
C ALA A 15 16.45 20.61 -55.16
N THR A 16 15.23 20.63 -55.70
CA THR A 16 14.84 21.51 -56.81
C THR A 16 13.74 22.48 -56.35
N PRO A 17 13.69 23.71 -56.88
CA PRO A 17 13.02 24.84 -56.26
C PRO A 17 11.63 25.10 -56.87
N LEU A 18 10.73 25.71 -56.08
CA LEU A 18 9.59 26.44 -56.63
C LEU A 18 9.51 27.82 -55.98
N ALA A 19 9.50 28.81 -56.86
CA ALA A 19 9.61 30.23 -56.59
C ALA A 19 8.40 30.76 -55.80
N LEU A 20 8.66 31.64 -54.83
CA LEU A 20 7.65 32.57 -54.33
C LEU A 20 8.02 33.97 -54.80
N THR A 21 7.24 34.47 -55.76
CA THR A 21 7.18 35.87 -56.15
C THR A 21 6.49 36.70 -55.07
N SER A 22 7.08 37.84 -54.77
CA SER A 22 6.62 38.87 -53.84
C SER A 22 5.23 39.42 -54.19
N CYS A 23 4.36 39.55 -53.19
CA CYS A 23 3.32 40.56 -53.19
C CYS A 23 3.27 41.18 -51.79
N GLU A 24 3.51 42.48 -51.73
CA GLU A 24 3.43 43.30 -50.53
C GLU A 24 1.96 43.39 -50.07
N GLY A 25 1.71 43.03 -48.80
CA GLY A 25 0.42 43.20 -48.14
C GLY A 25 0.66 43.21 -46.63
N THR A 26 0.23 44.27 -45.96
CA THR A 26 0.42 44.54 -44.53
C THR A 26 -0.27 43.50 -43.64
N LEU A 27 0.37 43.14 -42.52
CA LEU A 27 -0.05 42.11 -41.55
C LEU A 27 -1.37 42.40 -40.79
N ASP A 28 -2.15 43.40 -41.20
CA ASP A 28 -3.38 43.83 -40.51
C ASP A 28 -4.69 43.23 -41.10
N ASP A 29 -4.66 42.54 -42.24
CA ASP A 29 -5.88 42.02 -42.89
C ASP A 29 -6.23 40.55 -42.60
N VAL A 30 -5.57 39.89 -41.63
CA VAL A 30 -5.90 38.49 -41.24
C VAL A 30 -6.71 38.43 -39.93
N PHE A 31 -6.84 39.53 -39.19
CA PHE A 31 -7.67 39.59 -37.98
C PHE A 31 -9.00 40.29 -38.25
N GLY A 32 -9.82 39.65 -39.09
CA GLY A 32 -11.25 39.92 -39.13
C GLY A 32 -11.88 39.59 -37.78
N GLU A 33 -12.61 40.57 -37.24
CA GLU A 33 -13.27 40.60 -35.94
C GLU A 33 -13.94 39.27 -35.54
N TRP A 34 -13.35 38.60 -34.56
CA TRP A 34 -14.13 37.78 -33.63
C TRP A 34 -14.28 38.58 -32.35
N SER A 35 -15.45 39.18 -32.19
CA SER A 35 -15.96 39.72 -30.93
C SER A 35 -15.65 38.75 -29.79
N ARG A 36 -14.85 39.19 -28.82
CA ARG A 36 -14.61 38.46 -27.57
C ARG A 36 -15.95 38.19 -26.88
N PRO A 37 -16.34 36.94 -26.62
CA PRO A 37 -17.36 36.69 -25.61
C PRO A 37 -16.78 37.15 -24.27
N SER A 38 -17.34 38.21 -23.71
CA SER A 38 -17.13 38.57 -22.32
C SER A 38 -17.75 37.49 -21.45
N GLY A 39 -16.93 36.57 -20.97
CA GLY A 39 -17.38 35.48 -20.08
C GLY A 39 -16.57 34.21 -20.26
N ASN A 40 -15.26 34.25 -20.01
CA ASN A 40 -14.53 33.03 -19.72
C ASN A 40 -14.83 32.62 -18.27
N THR A 41 -16.01 32.04 -18.03
CA THR A 41 -16.20 31.19 -16.86
C THR A 41 -15.58 29.84 -17.20
N ASN A 42 -14.25 29.76 -17.11
CA ASN A 42 -13.58 28.49 -17.00
C ASN A 42 -13.94 27.90 -15.63
N THR A 43 -15.17 27.43 -15.48
CA THR A 43 -15.49 26.38 -14.54
C THR A 43 -15.00 25.11 -15.20
N ASP A 44 -13.69 24.90 -15.14
CA ASP A 44 -13.19 23.54 -15.15
C ASP A 44 -14.05 22.83 -14.09
N PRO A 45 -14.88 21.83 -14.45
CA PRO A 45 -15.69 21.18 -13.46
C PRO A 45 -14.70 20.61 -12.44
N THR A 46 -14.67 21.22 -11.25
CA THR A 46 -14.14 20.56 -10.06
C THR A 46 -14.67 19.14 -10.16
N PRO A 47 -13.80 18.10 -10.19
CA PRO A 47 -14.25 16.73 -10.35
C PRO A 47 -15.43 16.53 -9.42
N ALA A 48 -16.58 16.16 -9.98
CA ALA A 48 -17.80 16.05 -9.19
C ALA A 48 -17.50 15.09 -8.05
N VAL A 49 -17.39 15.62 -6.82
CA VAL A 49 -17.20 14.81 -5.63
C VAL A 49 -18.36 13.83 -5.66
N SER A 50 -18.05 12.52 -5.77
CA SER A 50 -19.11 11.52 -5.73
C SER A 50 -19.92 11.74 -4.45
N ASN A 51 -21.24 11.55 -4.50
CA ASN A 51 -22.04 11.63 -3.28
C ASN A 51 -22.00 10.31 -2.49
N ASN A 52 -21.16 9.37 -2.91
CA ASN A 52 -21.04 8.06 -2.32
C ASN A 52 -19.63 7.81 -1.77
N TYR A 53 -19.55 6.97 -0.74
CA TYR A 53 -18.35 6.28 -0.33
C TYR A 53 -18.51 4.78 -0.62
N MET A 54 -17.40 4.05 -0.72
CA MET A 54 -17.40 2.61 -1.01
C MET A 54 -17.22 1.81 0.27
N GLU A 55 -18.10 0.86 0.52
CA GLU A 55 -18.10 -0.01 1.71
C GLU A 55 -18.17 -1.48 1.30
N TRP A 56 -17.44 -2.34 1.99
CA TRP A 56 -17.46 -3.78 1.75
C TRP A 56 -18.73 -4.39 2.33
N ASP A 57 -19.50 -5.12 1.52
CA ASP A 57 -20.76 -5.75 1.93
C ASP A 57 -20.61 -7.25 2.29
N GLY A 58 -19.37 -7.75 2.32
CA GLY A 58 -19.06 -9.17 2.47
C GLY A 58 -18.74 -9.87 1.14
N THR A 59 -19.04 -9.25 0.00
CA THR A 59 -18.79 -9.82 -1.34
C THR A 59 -18.07 -8.85 -2.28
N ALA A 60 -18.43 -7.58 -2.25
CA ALA A 60 -17.83 -6.54 -3.08
C ALA A 60 -17.87 -5.17 -2.40
N LEU A 61 -17.12 -4.21 -2.93
CA LEU A 61 -17.29 -2.80 -2.58
C LEU A 61 -18.60 -2.29 -3.20
N ALA A 62 -19.50 -1.80 -2.35
CA ALA A 62 -20.79 -1.24 -2.70
C ALA A 62 -20.84 0.26 -2.38
N ALA A 63 -21.42 1.04 -3.28
CA ALA A 63 -21.61 2.46 -3.08
C ALA A 63 -22.67 2.73 -1.98
N LYS A 64 -22.34 3.63 -1.05
CA LYS A 64 -23.20 4.10 0.02
C LYS A 64 -23.26 5.61 0.01
N ALA A 65 -24.45 6.17 0.15
CA ALA A 65 -24.62 7.62 0.19
C ALA A 65 -23.90 8.21 1.40
N ILE A 66 -23.13 9.28 1.18
CA ILE A 66 -22.51 10.06 2.24
C ILE A 66 -23.61 10.67 3.12
N PRO A 67 -23.55 10.54 4.46
CA PRO A 67 -24.52 11.15 5.35
C PRO A 67 -24.60 12.68 5.14
N THR A 68 -25.82 13.21 5.04
CA THR A 68 -26.04 14.66 4.88
C THR A 68 -26.11 15.40 6.21
N THR A 69 -26.21 14.67 7.33
CA THR A 69 -26.21 15.20 8.70
C THR A 69 -25.28 14.35 9.57
N GLY A 70 -24.74 14.96 10.64
CA GLY A 70 -23.85 14.24 11.57
C GLY A 70 -22.47 13.89 11.00
N ILE A 71 -22.10 14.47 9.85
CA ILE A 71 -20.76 14.38 9.26
C ILE A 71 -19.95 15.65 9.58
N GLN A 72 -18.70 15.46 9.96
CA GLN A 72 -17.78 16.54 10.30
C GLN A 72 -16.73 16.68 9.20
N GLU A 73 -16.48 17.91 8.74
CA GLU A 73 -15.42 18.16 7.77
C GLU A 73 -14.08 18.23 8.48
N VAL A 74 -13.08 17.51 7.95
CA VAL A 74 -11.71 17.59 8.45
C VAL A 74 -11.09 18.90 7.97
N THR A 75 -10.49 19.65 8.88
CA THR A 75 -9.76 20.89 8.61
C THR A 75 -8.40 20.85 9.28
N ASP A 76 -7.51 21.79 8.95
CA ASP A 76 -6.17 21.92 9.56
C ASP A 76 -6.20 22.14 11.09
N ALA A 77 -7.35 22.55 11.64
CA ALA A 77 -7.59 22.69 13.07
C ALA A 77 -8.08 21.40 13.76
N THR A 78 -8.30 20.32 13.00
CA THR A 78 -8.77 19.04 13.56
C THR A 78 -7.66 18.34 14.33
N THR A 79 -7.86 18.16 15.64
CA THR A 79 -6.89 17.51 16.54
C THR A 79 -7.40 16.20 17.12
N SER A 80 -8.70 15.93 17.03
CA SER A 80 -9.32 14.72 17.53
C SER A 80 -10.57 14.35 16.73
N PHE A 81 -10.89 13.06 16.77
CA PHE A 81 -12.15 12.50 16.31
C PHE A 81 -12.96 12.02 17.51
N GLU A 82 -14.14 12.61 17.68
CA GLU A 82 -15.08 12.33 18.78
C GLU A 82 -16.12 11.26 18.39
N GLY A 83 -15.81 10.49 17.35
CA GLY A 83 -16.66 9.44 16.79
C GLY A 83 -17.59 9.92 15.67
N GLY A 84 -18.21 8.95 15.00
CA GLY A 84 -19.09 9.21 13.86
C GLY A 84 -18.33 9.42 12.55
N PHE A 85 -18.92 10.17 11.61
CA PHE A 85 -18.37 10.36 10.27
C PHE A 85 -17.55 11.64 10.16
N TYR A 86 -16.37 11.52 9.57
CA TYR A 86 -15.50 12.60 9.16
C TYR A 86 -15.27 12.53 7.64
N ILE A 87 -15.14 13.68 6.99
CA ILE A 87 -14.95 13.78 5.54
C ILE A 87 -13.83 14.74 5.18
N VAL A 88 -12.98 14.30 4.25
CA VAL A 88 -11.89 15.11 3.68
C VAL A 88 -12.32 15.50 2.27
N LYS A 89 -12.74 16.75 2.08
CA LYS A 89 -13.22 17.26 0.78
C LYS A 89 -12.18 18.00 -0.05
N THR A 90 -11.13 18.48 0.62
CA THR A 90 -10.05 19.26 0.04
C THR A 90 -8.73 18.83 0.65
N ASP A 91 -7.63 19.32 0.11
CA ASP A 91 -6.32 19.06 0.69
C ASP A 91 -6.19 19.70 2.07
N VAL A 92 -5.86 18.89 3.06
CA VAL A 92 -5.72 19.28 4.46
C VAL A 92 -4.40 18.74 5.00
N THR A 93 -3.66 19.58 5.72
CA THR A 93 -2.48 19.16 6.46
C THR A 93 -2.69 19.39 7.95
N ILE A 94 -2.68 18.31 8.72
CA ILE A 94 -2.72 18.31 10.18
C ILE A 94 -1.29 18.35 10.69
N PRO A 95 -0.90 19.34 11.51
CA PRO A 95 0.41 19.38 12.14
C PRO A 95 0.55 18.32 13.23
N ALA A 96 1.77 18.11 13.71
CA ALA A 96 2.03 17.29 14.89
C ALA A 96 1.20 17.80 16.10
N PRO A 97 0.71 16.90 16.97
CA PRO A 97 1.06 15.48 17.05
C PRO A 97 0.24 14.54 16.14
N GLY A 98 -0.75 15.06 15.40
CA GLY A 98 -1.67 14.25 14.59
C GLY A 98 -3.09 14.30 15.14
N ILE A 99 -3.82 13.18 15.03
CA ILE A 99 -5.24 13.09 15.39
C ILE A 99 -5.44 12.05 16.50
N LEU A 100 -6.09 12.46 17.59
CA LEU A 100 -6.51 11.55 18.64
C LEU A 100 -7.86 10.91 18.31
N ILE A 101 -8.00 9.59 18.49
CA ILE A 101 -9.26 8.88 18.34
C ILE A 101 -9.90 8.70 19.73
N ASN A 102 -11.01 9.38 19.99
CA ASN A 102 -11.71 9.36 21.28
C ASN A 102 -13.04 8.56 21.25
N ALA A 103 -13.45 8.11 20.07
CA ALA A 103 -14.57 7.20 19.86
C ALA A 103 -14.47 6.56 18.47
N ASP A 104 -15.23 5.48 18.24
CA ASP A 104 -15.25 4.76 16.96
C ASP A 104 -15.56 5.72 15.79
N THR A 105 -14.63 5.77 14.84
CA THR A 105 -14.61 6.81 13.82
C THR A 105 -14.62 6.23 12.40
N LYS A 106 -15.34 6.92 11.52
CA LYS A 106 -15.47 6.65 10.08
C LYS A 106 -14.92 7.83 9.29
N LEU A 107 -13.84 7.62 8.55
CA LEU A 107 -13.19 8.65 7.74
C LEU A 107 -13.48 8.41 6.25
N ILE A 108 -14.04 9.40 5.57
CA ILE A 108 -14.28 9.39 4.12
C ILE A 108 -13.24 10.27 3.43
N LEU A 109 -12.47 9.69 2.52
CA LEU A 109 -11.51 10.39 1.67
C LEU A 109 -12.17 10.67 0.31
N CYS A 110 -12.55 11.93 0.05
CA CYS A 110 -13.11 12.29 -1.25
C CYS A 110 -12.07 12.16 -2.36
N ASP A 111 -12.53 11.74 -3.54
CA ASP A 111 -11.67 11.68 -4.72
C ASP A 111 -11.12 13.07 -5.04
N GLY A 112 -9.79 13.15 -5.22
CA GLY A 112 -9.08 14.41 -5.47
C GLY A 112 -8.71 15.22 -4.22
N ALA A 113 -9.02 14.72 -3.02
CA ALA A 113 -8.58 15.33 -1.76
C ALA A 113 -7.44 14.54 -1.10
N THR A 114 -6.52 15.25 -0.45
CA THR A 114 -5.42 14.66 0.32
C THR A 114 -5.46 15.10 1.78
N LEU A 115 -5.58 14.15 2.70
CA LEU A 115 -5.30 14.37 4.11
C LEU A 115 -3.86 13.99 4.42
N THR A 116 -3.04 14.96 4.82
CA THR A 116 -1.69 14.73 5.36
C THR A 116 -1.70 14.91 6.86
N VAL A 117 -1.27 13.90 7.61
CA VAL A 117 -1.12 13.93 9.06
C VAL A 117 0.37 13.85 9.38
N ASN A 118 0.97 14.97 9.81
CA ASN A 118 2.36 15.03 10.26
C ASN A 118 2.44 14.59 11.72
N GLY A 119 2.08 13.34 11.96
CA GLY A 119 1.72 12.81 13.26
C GLY A 119 1.29 11.36 13.11
N TYR A 120 0.43 10.95 14.02
CA TYR A 120 -0.14 9.62 14.04
C TYR A 120 -1.65 9.68 14.27
N PHE A 121 -2.32 8.56 14.03
CA PHE A 121 -3.61 8.28 14.65
C PHE A 121 -3.36 7.49 15.92
N GLU A 122 -3.78 8.03 17.06
CA GLU A 122 -3.61 7.36 18.35
C GLU A 122 -4.93 7.36 19.12
N ASP A 123 -5.33 6.17 19.50
CA ASP A 123 -6.25 5.97 20.60
C ASP A 123 -5.51 6.18 21.93
N LYS A 124 -5.80 7.31 22.58
CA LYS A 124 -5.10 7.74 23.79
C LYS A 124 -5.55 6.99 25.04
N SER A 125 -6.62 6.21 24.96
CA SER A 125 -7.28 5.69 26.14
C SER A 125 -6.65 4.38 26.60
N SER A 126 -6.22 4.34 27.86
CA SER A 126 -5.63 3.14 28.47
C SER A 126 -6.66 2.12 28.95
N THR A 127 -7.95 2.42 28.86
CA THR A 127 -9.05 1.61 29.44
C THR A 127 -10.14 1.24 28.45
N THR A 128 -10.27 2.00 27.36
CA THR A 128 -11.32 1.82 26.36
C THR A 128 -10.68 2.09 25.02
N THR A 129 -10.62 1.09 24.15
CA THR A 129 -9.97 1.27 22.86
C THR A 129 -10.99 1.52 21.74
N TYR A 130 -10.62 2.31 20.74
CA TYR A 130 -11.51 2.80 19.68
C TYR A 130 -11.02 2.44 18.28
N SER A 131 -11.96 2.16 17.38
CA SER A 131 -11.66 1.70 16.02
C SER A 131 -11.72 2.83 14.99
N LEU A 132 -10.95 2.68 13.91
CA LEU A 132 -10.95 3.58 12.76
C LEU A 132 -11.33 2.80 11.49
N THR A 133 -12.39 3.24 10.82
CA THR A 133 -12.78 2.76 9.49
C THR A 133 -12.51 3.84 8.46
N ILE A 134 -11.85 3.50 7.36
CA ILE A 134 -11.47 4.41 6.27
C ILE A 134 -12.20 3.99 4.98
N TYR A 135 -12.83 4.96 4.34
CA TYR A 135 -13.55 4.77 3.08
C TYR A 135 -12.96 5.66 1.98
N GLY A 136 -12.80 5.11 0.78
CA GLY A 136 -12.62 5.87 -0.45
C GLY A 136 -13.94 6.10 -1.17
N GLN A 137 -13.92 6.92 -2.22
CA GLN A 137 -15.03 7.01 -3.18
C GLN A 137 -14.79 6.11 -4.38
N GLU A 138 -15.71 6.09 -5.33
CA GLU A 138 -15.73 5.16 -6.46
C GLU A 138 -14.39 5.04 -7.23
N ASN A 139 -13.61 6.11 -7.37
CA ASN A 139 -12.32 6.02 -8.07
C ASN A 139 -11.16 5.60 -7.15
N GLN A 140 -11.38 5.56 -5.84
CA GLN A 140 -10.41 5.15 -4.81
C GLN A 140 -9.14 6.02 -4.81
N ILE A 141 -9.25 7.30 -5.21
CA ILE A 141 -8.09 8.21 -5.34
C ILE A 141 -8.02 9.27 -4.24
N GLY A 142 -9.00 9.32 -3.34
CA GLY A 142 -8.89 10.10 -2.11
C GLY A 142 -7.70 9.60 -1.28
N LYS A 143 -6.85 10.52 -0.81
CA LYS A 143 -5.52 10.19 -0.31
C LYS A 143 -5.38 10.45 1.19
N LEU A 144 -4.75 9.51 1.88
CA LEU A 144 -4.29 9.67 3.26
C LEU A 144 -2.77 9.49 3.31
N ILE A 145 -2.07 10.43 3.91
CA ILE A 145 -0.63 10.36 4.18
C ILE A 145 -0.44 10.53 5.69
N VAL A 146 0.23 9.59 6.34
CA VAL A 146 0.57 9.65 7.77
C VAL A 146 2.08 9.53 7.94
N ASN A 147 2.68 10.52 8.57
CA ASN A 147 4.12 10.60 8.82
C ASN A 147 4.37 10.65 10.33
N ALA A 148 4.56 9.49 10.97
CA ALA A 148 4.78 9.44 12.41
C ALA A 148 6.11 10.09 12.82
N PRO A 149 6.10 11.08 13.73
CA PRO A 149 7.32 11.60 14.34
C PRO A 149 7.89 10.57 15.34
N GLY A 150 9.18 10.72 15.66
CA GLY A 150 9.95 9.80 16.52
C GLY A 150 9.20 9.29 17.76
N GLY A 151 9.15 7.97 17.93
CA GLY A 151 8.62 7.30 19.13
C GLY A 151 7.20 6.76 19.02
N CYS A 152 6.51 6.91 17.88
CA CYS A 152 5.17 6.39 17.67
C CYS A 152 5.05 5.53 16.38
N CYS A 153 4.07 4.63 16.36
CA CYS A 153 3.62 4.01 15.11
C CYS A 153 2.77 5.02 14.31
N GLY A 154 2.57 4.80 13.00
CA GLY A 154 1.68 5.64 12.18
C GLY A 154 0.21 5.58 12.62
N THR A 155 -0.26 4.37 12.94
CA THR A 155 -1.62 4.13 13.40
C THR A 155 -1.64 3.18 14.60
N ILE A 156 -2.26 3.63 15.68
CA ILE A 156 -2.47 2.89 16.93
C ILE A 156 -3.95 3.03 17.31
N VAL A 157 -4.77 2.05 16.97
CA VAL A 157 -6.22 2.01 17.23
C VAL A 157 -6.62 0.63 17.76
N LYS A 158 -7.89 0.44 18.13
CA LYS A 158 -8.43 -0.90 18.42
C LYS A 158 -8.43 -1.74 17.16
N ASP A 159 -9.38 -1.51 16.26
CA ASP A 159 -9.46 -2.18 14.98
C ASP A 159 -9.24 -1.15 13.86
N LEU A 160 -8.57 -1.56 12.78
CA LEU A 160 -8.40 -0.76 11.58
C LEU A 160 -9.11 -1.44 10.41
N GLU A 161 -10.07 -0.73 9.81
CA GLU A 161 -10.81 -1.22 8.65
C GLU A 161 -10.62 -0.26 7.47
N ILE A 162 -10.29 -0.78 6.30
CA ILE A 162 -10.01 0.00 5.08
C ILE A 162 -10.85 -0.54 3.94
N HIS A 163 -11.79 0.26 3.46
CA HIS A 163 -12.59 -0.03 2.27
C HIS A 163 -12.07 0.67 1.01
N GLY A 164 -11.24 1.71 1.16
CA GLY A 164 -10.72 2.42 0.01
C GLY A 164 -9.82 3.61 0.24
N GLY A 165 -9.40 4.21 -0.88
CA GLY A 165 -8.47 5.35 -0.95
C GLY A 165 -7.05 4.94 -1.36
N ASP A 166 -6.17 5.94 -1.47
CA ASP A 166 -4.71 5.79 -1.59
C ASP A 166 -4.07 6.18 -0.25
N ILE A 167 -3.73 5.18 0.55
CA ILE A 167 -3.29 5.31 1.93
C ILE A 167 -1.78 5.04 1.99
N ASN A 168 -1.03 5.99 2.52
CA ASN A 168 0.40 5.86 2.78
C ASN A 168 0.67 6.17 4.25
N ILE A 169 1.14 5.17 5.00
CA ILE A 169 1.42 5.29 6.42
C ILE A 169 2.88 4.92 6.63
N THR A 170 3.63 5.83 7.25
CA THR A 170 5.04 5.62 7.62
C THR A 170 5.19 5.62 9.14
N GLY A 171 5.80 4.56 9.67
CA GLY A 171 6.17 4.44 11.08
C GLY A 171 7.40 5.27 11.41
N SER A 172 7.54 5.66 12.67
CA SER A 172 8.76 6.32 13.13
C SER A 172 9.89 5.30 13.36
N THR A 173 11.11 5.80 13.57
CA THR A 173 12.32 4.98 13.78
C THR A 173 12.09 3.75 14.66
N GLY A 174 12.34 2.57 14.09
CA GLY A 174 12.20 1.26 14.73
C GLY A 174 10.76 0.82 15.04
N LEU A 175 9.75 1.58 14.63
CA LEU A 175 8.34 1.32 14.94
C LEU A 175 7.51 1.03 13.68
N ALA A 176 6.39 0.36 13.90
CA ALA A 176 5.53 -0.08 12.83
C ALA A 176 4.82 1.10 12.13
N ALA A 177 4.47 0.94 10.85
CA ALA A 177 3.55 1.87 10.21
C ALA A 177 2.12 1.67 10.75
N ILE A 178 1.62 0.44 10.66
CA ILE A 178 0.27 0.06 11.12
C ILE A 178 0.42 -0.90 12.29
N ASN A 179 -0.13 -0.54 13.46
CA ASN A 179 -0.09 -1.36 14.68
C ASN A 179 -1.35 -1.17 15.55
N PRO A 180 -2.52 -1.64 15.08
CA PRO A 180 -3.69 -1.72 15.93
C PRO A 180 -3.54 -2.82 17.00
N SER A 181 -4.29 -2.68 18.09
CA SER A 181 -4.32 -3.64 19.20
C SER A 181 -5.26 -4.84 18.95
N GLY A 182 -6.20 -4.69 18.02
CA GLY A 182 -7.15 -5.69 17.55
C GLY A 182 -6.96 -6.00 16.07
N ASP A 183 -8.05 -6.16 15.34
CA ASP A 183 -8.06 -6.70 13.98
C ASP A 183 -7.69 -5.65 12.91
N ILE A 184 -7.14 -6.14 11.79
CA ILE A 184 -6.92 -5.35 10.56
C ILE A 184 -7.76 -5.96 9.44
N SER A 185 -8.57 -5.15 8.79
CA SER A 185 -9.35 -5.55 7.61
C SER A 185 -9.11 -4.60 6.45
N ILE A 186 -8.72 -5.12 5.28
CA ILE A 186 -8.47 -4.32 4.06
C ILE A 186 -9.24 -4.95 2.90
N TYR A 187 -10.19 -4.21 2.34
CA TYR A 187 -11.12 -4.69 1.31
C TYR A 187 -10.92 -4.02 -0.06
N GLY A 188 -10.27 -2.86 -0.08
CA GLY A 188 -10.16 -2.06 -1.29
C GLY A 188 -9.17 -0.91 -1.19
N GLY A 189 -8.93 -0.28 -2.34
CA GLY A 189 -7.96 0.83 -2.45
C GLY A 189 -6.51 0.34 -2.44
N LYS A 190 -5.59 1.30 -2.30
CA LYS A 190 -4.15 1.07 -2.22
C LYS A 190 -3.67 1.44 -0.82
N VAL A 191 -3.02 0.52 -0.14
CA VAL A 191 -2.41 0.72 1.17
C VAL A 191 -0.91 0.51 1.03
N THR A 192 -0.13 1.52 1.39
CA THR A 192 1.32 1.44 1.49
C THR A 192 1.69 1.68 2.95
N ALA A 193 2.25 0.67 3.60
CA ALA A 193 2.66 0.72 4.99
C ALA A 193 4.17 0.49 5.08
N THR A 194 4.91 1.51 5.52
CA THR A 194 6.37 1.47 5.63
C THR A 194 6.78 1.62 7.09
N GLY A 195 7.30 0.55 7.68
CA GLY A 195 7.87 0.60 9.02
C GLY A 195 9.10 1.50 9.06
N GLY A 196 9.35 2.13 10.21
CA GLY A 196 10.48 3.03 10.34
C GLY A 196 11.80 2.29 10.46
N ASP A 197 12.83 2.83 9.84
CA ASP A 197 14.19 2.28 9.88
C ASP A 197 14.74 2.22 11.31
N ALA A 198 15.66 1.30 11.54
CA ALA A 198 16.40 1.22 12.78
C ALA A 198 17.30 2.47 13.01
N ASP A 199 17.52 2.75 14.29
CA ASP A 199 18.57 3.61 14.84
C ASP A 199 19.54 2.72 15.64
N ASP A 200 20.83 3.09 15.70
CA ASP A 200 21.93 2.52 16.53
C ASP A 200 21.78 1.07 17.04
N ILE A 201 20.90 0.83 18.03
CA ILE A 201 20.67 -0.47 18.68
C ILE A 201 19.28 -1.08 18.44
N MET A 202 18.36 -0.35 17.84
CA MET A 202 16.98 -0.77 17.55
C MET A 202 16.93 -1.69 16.32
N THR A 203 15.84 -2.43 16.17
CA THR A 203 15.51 -3.14 14.91
C THR A 203 14.59 -2.28 14.07
N GLY A 204 14.58 -2.49 12.75
CA GLY A 204 13.62 -1.83 11.87
C GLY A 204 12.18 -2.23 12.26
N GLY A 205 11.26 -1.28 12.17
CA GLY A 205 9.85 -1.50 12.45
C GLY A 205 9.16 -2.24 11.30
N PRO A 206 8.13 -3.06 11.56
CA PRO A 206 7.38 -3.74 10.50
C PRO A 206 6.48 -2.78 9.70
N GLY A 207 6.18 -3.11 8.44
CA GLY A 207 5.19 -2.37 7.67
C GLY A 207 3.80 -2.45 8.33
N ILE A 208 3.33 -3.69 8.49
CA ILE A 208 2.08 -4.02 9.18
C ILE A 208 2.40 -4.96 10.34
N TYR A 209 1.92 -4.62 11.53
CA TYR A 209 2.07 -5.41 12.73
C TYR A 209 0.74 -5.63 13.41
N CYS A 210 0.48 -6.87 13.80
CA CYS A 210 -0.63 -7.22 14.64
C CYS A 210 -0.14 -8.14 15.77
N PHE A 211 -0.34 -7.72 17.02
CA PHE A 211 0.10 -8.51 18.17
C PHE A 211 -0.92 -9.58 18.57
N THR A 212 -2.21 -9.24 18.61
CA THR A 212 -3.30 -10.06 19.19
C THR A 212 -4.53 -10.26 18.31
N GLY A 213 -4.63 -9.54 17.19
CA GLY A 213 -5.75 -9.62 16.27
C GLY A 213 -5.45 -10.46 15.04
N ASN A 214 -6.43 -10.54 14.16
CA ASN A 214 -6.34 -11.16 12.85
C ASN A 214 -6.10 -10.11 11.77
N ILE A 215 -5.55 -10.53 10.65
CA ILE A 215 -5.48 -9.72 9.44
C ILE A 215 -6.33 -10.37 8.36
N VAL A 216 -7.27 -9.61 7.81
CA VAL A 216 -8.10 -9.98 6.66
C VAL A 216 -7.79 -9.06 5.49
N ILE A 217 -7.37 -9.63 4.36
CA ILE A 217 -7.20 -8.90 3.10
C ILE A 217 -8.09 -9.55 2.05
N ASP A 218 -9.13 -8.84 1.62
CA ASP A 218 -10.16 -9.33 0.70
C ASP A 218 -10.44 -8.32 -0.43
N GLY A 219 -11.39 -8.63 -1.29
CA GLY A 219 -11.87 -7.79 -2.37
C GLY A 219 -10.80 -7.61 -3.44
N ASN A 220 -10.51 -6.35 -3.78
CA ASN A 220 -9.53 -5.97 -4.79
C ASN A 220 -8.45 -5.04 -4.23
N ALA A 221 -8.16 -5.15 -2.93
CA ALA A 221 -7.16 -4.34 -2.25
C ALA A 221 -5.76 -4.49 -2.88
N GLN A 222 -5.00 -3.40 -2.91
CA GLN A 222 -3.57 -3.39 -3.21
C GLN A 222 -2.81 -3.05 -1.93
N VAL A 223 -2.04 -3.99 -1.39
CA VAL A 223 -1.30 -3.81 -0.13
C VAL A 223 0.18 -3.91 -0.40
N ASN A 224 0.92 -2.85 -0.10
CA ASN A 224 2.37 -2.80 -0.13
C ASN A 224 2.88 -2.61 1.30
N ALA A 225 3.48 -3.63 1.89
CA ALA A 225 3.95 -3.62 3.26
C ALA A 225 5.48 -3.78 3.30
N TYR A 226 6.17 -2.74 3.75
CA TYR A 226 7.63 -2.65 3.75
C TYR A 226 8.15 -2.56 5.18
N GLY A 227 8.99 -3.50 5.59
CA GLY A 227 9.74 -3.39 6.83
C GLY A 227 10.82 -2.32 6.74
N GLY A 228 11.02 -1.58 7.82
CA GLY A 228 12.11 -0.61 7.94
C GLY A 228 13.46 -1.29 7.90
N ALA A 229 14.47 -0.64 7.34
CA ALA A 229 15.83 -1.17 7.24
C ALA A 229 16.46 -1.42 8.62
N GLY A 230 17.35 -2.42 8.69
CA GLY A 230 18.20 -2.64 9.86
C GLY A 230 19.33 -1.61 9.97
N HIS A 231 19.94 -1.52 11.15
CA HIS A 231 21.14 -0.68 11.36
C HIS A 231 22.41 -1.47 11.05
N ILE A 232 23.49 -0.81 10.62
CA ILE A 232 24.75 -1.44 10.17
C ILE A 232 25.35 -2.43 11.21
N SER A 233 25.07 -2.23 12.51
CA SER A 233 25.65 -3.00 13.61
C SER A 233 24.92 -4.30 13.94
N ASN A 234 23.61 -4.39 13.68
CA ASN A 234 22.78 -5.54 14.05
C ASN A 234 22.00 -6.11 12.85
N ASP A 235 21.90 -5.32 11.78
CA ASP A 235 21.49 -5.69 10.42
C ASP A 235 20.07 -6.32 10.38
N ASN A 236 19.31 -6.08 11.45
CA ASN A 236 17.97 -6.59 11.72
C ASN A 236 16.93 -5.52 11.39
N GLY A 237 16.36 -5.62 10.19
CA GLY A 237 15.24 -4.78 9.77
C GLY A 237 13.91 -5.26 10.32
N GLY A 238 12.84 -4.67 9.80
CA GLY A 238 11.47 -5.04 10.10
C GLY A 238 10.91 -6.07 9.12
N TYR A 239 9.80 -6.67 9.50
CA TYR A 239 8.98 -7.53 8.64
C TYR A 239 8.16 -6.68 7.67
N GLY A 240 7.77 -7.22 6.51
CA GLY A 240 6.71 -6.58 5.73
C GLY A 240 5.40 -6.64 6.50
N ILE A 241 4.96 -7.87 6.82
CA ILE A 241 3.77 -8.16 7.63
C ILE A 241 4.17 -9.13 8.76
N LEU A 242 3.82 -8.80 9.99
CA LEU A 242 4.05 -9.63 11.17
C LEU A 242 2.76 -9.80 11.99
N LEU A 243 2.34 -11.06 12.18
CA LEU A 243 1.33 -11.44 13.16
C LEU A 243 2.02 -12.26 14.27
N GLN A 244 2.19 -11.67 15.45
CA GLN A 244 2.76 -12.40 16.60
C GLN A 244 1.75 -13.33 17.27
N SER A 245 0.47 -13.08 17.05
CA SER A 245 -0.61 -14.05 17.23
C SER A 245 -1.76 -13.70 16.29
N GLY A 246 -2.72 -14.62 16.14
CA GLY A 246 -3.86 -14.45 15.23
C GLY A 246 -3.58 -14.91 13.80
N ASP A 247 -4.66 -14.95 13.02
CA ASP A 247 -4.69 -15.56 11.69
C ASP A 247 -4.55 -14.50 10.58
N LEU A 248 -3.91 -14.88 9.48
CA LEU A 248 -3.91 -14.11 8.24
C LEU A 248 -4.85 -14.81 7.24
N THR A 249 -5.91 -14.09 6.83
CA THR A 249 -6.87 -14.56 5.82
C THR A 249 -6.79 -13.70 4.57
N ILE A 250 -6.62 -14.35 3.42
CA ILE A 250 -6.57 -13.72 2.10
C ILE A 250 -7.65 -14.34 1.20
N SER A 251 -8.59 -13.53 0.74
CA SER A 251 -9.71 -13.93 -0.12
C SER A 251 -9.92 -12.96 -1.28
N GLY A 252 -10.75 -13.32 -2.26
CA GLY A 252 -11.03 -12.45 -3.41
C GLY A 252 -9.86 -12.34 -4.39
N THR A 253 -9.53 -11.10 -4.77
CA THR A 253 -8.51 -10.78 -5.79
C THR A 253 -7.50 -9.68 -5.37
N PRO A 254 -7.07 -9.59 -4.10
CA PRO A 254 -6.10 -8.59 -3.69
C PRO A 254 -4.73 -8.84 -4.32
N THR A 255 -3.93 -7.78 -4.44
CA THR A 255 -2.50 -7.88 -4.72
C THR A 255 -1.74 -7.45 -3.47
N ILE A 256 -0.86 -8.30 -2.97
CA ILE A 256 -0.08 -8.07 -1.76
C ILE A 256 1.40 -8.15 -2.11
N VAL A 257 2.15 -7.10 -1.80
CA VAL A 257 3.61 -7.06 -1.86
C VAL A 257 4.11 -6.82 -0.45
N ALA A 258 4.75 -7.82 0.13
CA ALA A 258 5.39 -7.72 1.42
C ALA A 258 6.90 -7.85 1.24
N THR A 259 7.67 -6.93 1.82
CA THR A 259 9.13 -6.96 1.75
C THR A 259 9.72 -6.66 3.12
N SER A 260 10.63 -7.50 3.61
CA SER A 260 11.34 -7.22 4.85
C SER A 260 12.44 -6.18 4.65
N GLY A 261 12.83 -5.48 5.72
CA GLY A 261 13.89 -4.47 5.67
C GLY A 261 15.29 -5.07 5.61
N SER A 262 15.56 -6.11 6.40
CA SER A 262 16.75 -6.95 6.33
C SER A 262 16.67 -8.10 7.35
N GLN A 263 17.18 -9.29 7.00
CA GLN A 263 17.36 -10.46 7.88
C GLN A 263 16.10 -10.95 8.61
N ARG A 264 14.91 -10.53 8.16
CA ARG A 264 13.60 -10.93 8.67
C ARG A 264 12.74 -11.51 7.56
N ASN A 265 11.68 -12.20 7.98
CA ASN A 265 10.68 -12.71 7.07
C ASN A 265 9.91 -11.57 6.41
N ALA A 266 9.49 -11.75 5.15
CA ALA A 266 8.64 -10.75 4.51
C ALA A 266 7.23 -10.78 5.10
N ILE A 267 6.68 -11.99 5.27
CA ILE A 267 5.44 -12.25 5.98
C ILE A 267 5.71 -13.33 7.03
N ASP A 268 5.36 -13.05 8.27
CA ASP A 268 5.46 -13.99 9.40
C ASP A 268 4.12 -14.08 10.12
N VAL A 269 3.56 -15.30 10.19
CA VAL A 269 2.25 -15.57 10.77
C VAL A 269 2.39 -16.62 11.87
N ALA A 270 2.21 -16.21 13.12
CA ALA A 270 2.20 -17.15 14.24
C ALA A 270 0.91 -17.98 14.34
N GLY A 271 -0.22 -17.47 13.84
CA GLY A 271 -1.47 -18.22 13.71
C GLY A 271 -1.57 -18.96 12.37
N THR A 272 -2.79 -19.15 11.88
CA THR A 272 -3.08 -19.82 10.62
C THR A 272 -2.96 -18.85 9.45
N LEU A 273 -2.35 -19.28 8.35
CA LEU A 273 -2.48 -18.61 7.06
C LEU A 273 -3.51 -19.32 6.18
N THR A 274 -4.60 -18.64 5.84
CA THR A 274 -5.59 -19.13 4.90
C THR A 274 -5.65 -18.24 3.67
N MET A 275 -5.52 -18.82 2.49
CA MET A 275 -5.63 -18.12 1.22
C MET A 275 -6.55 -18.86 0.25
N SER A 276 -7.60 -18.18 -0.20
CA SER A 276 -8.56 -18.70 -1.20
C SER A 276 -8.51 -17.95 -2.53
N GLY A 277 -7.76 -16.85 -2.59
CA GLY A 277 -7.61 -15.98 -3.76
C GLY A 277 -6.43 -15.02 -3.61
N GLY A 278 -6.34 -14.04 -4.51
CA GLY A 278 -5.29 -13.00 -4.51
C GLY A 278 -3.94 -13.39 -5.16
N ASP A 279 -3.05 -12.40 -5.28
CA ASP A 279 -1.65 -12.54 -5.72
C ASP A 279 -0.73 -11.95 -4.65
N VAL A 280 0.07 -12.80 -4.03
CA VAL A 280 1.00 -12.44 -2.95
C VAL A 280 2.43 -12.55 -3.45
N THR A 281 3.21 -11.48 -3.29
CA THR A 281 4.67 -11.47 -3.46
C THR A 281 5.31 -11.15 -2.13
N ALA A 282 6.07 -12.09 -1.58
CA ALA A 282 6.68 -12.00 -0.27
C ALA A 282 8.21 -12.15 -0.41
N THR A 283 8.95 -11.06 -0.18
CA THR A 283 10.40 -11.01 -0.41
C THR A 283 11.15 -10.68 0.87
N ALA A 284 11.91 -11.63 1.40
CA ALA A 284 12.85 -11.34 2.47
C ALA A 284 14.15 -10.76 1.90
N VAL A 285 14.61 -9.67 2.49
CA VAL A 285 15.86 -9.01 2.13
C VAL A 285 16.98 -9.49 3.06
N GLY A 286 18.16 -9.78 2.53
CA GLY A 286 19.32 -10.26 3.29
C GLY A 286 19.41 -11.77 3.36
N ASN A 287 20.15 -12.29 4.36
CA ASN A 287 20.68 -13.66 4.32
C ASN A 287 20.03 -14.65 5.30
N LEU A 288 18.99 -14.26 6.05
CA LEU A 288 18.43 -15.09 7.14
C LEU A 288 16.90 -15.24 7.13
N GLY A 289 16.17 -14.46 6.30
CA GLY A 289 14.70 -14.42 6.34
C GLY A 289 14.03 -15.32 5.30
N ASN A 290 12.83 -15.77 5.64
CA ASN A 290 11.90 -16.45 4.75
C ASN A 290 11.06 -15.45 3.93
N GLY A 291 10.75 -15.78 2.67
CA GLY A 291 9.74 -15.02 1.93
C GLY A 291 8.40 -15.03 2.68
N LEU A 292 7.92 -16.23 3.02
CA LEU A 292 6.70 -16.43 3.79
C LEU A 292 6.94 -17.50 4.87
N GLU A 293 6.57 -17.20 6.10
CA GLU A 293 6.66 -18.12 7.24
C GLU A 293 5.33 -18.19 8.00
N CYS A 294 4.93 -19.41 8.35
CA CYS A 294 3.83 -19.68 9.27
C CYS A 294 4.37 -20.55 10.41
N THR A 295 4.64 -19.93 11.55
CA THR A 295 5.21 -20.61 12.71
C THR A 295 4.10 -21.29 13.51
N SER A 296 4.25 -22.59 13.77
CA SER A 296 3.40 -23.38 14.68
C SER A 296 1.97 -23.73 14.25
N ASN A 297 1.50 -23.32 13.06
CA ASN A 297 0.11 -23.53 12.64
C ASN A 297 -0.03 -23.88 11.13
N PRO A 298 -1.20 -24.36 10.68
CA PRO A 298 -1.39 -24.78 9.29
C PRO A 298 -1.33 -23.60 8.31
N MET A 299 -0.86 -23.90 7.10
CA MET A 299 -1.11 -23.07 5.92
C MET A 299 -2.11 -23.77 5.00
N ALA A 300 -3.18 -23.07 4.63
CA ALA A 300 -4.24 -23.58 3.77
C ALA A 300 -4.39 -22.70 2.52
N PHE A 301 -4.06 -23.26 1.36
CA PHE A 301 -4.19 -22.61 0.06
C PHE A 301 -5.25 -23.33 -0.77
N SER A 302 -6.37 -22.66 -1.04
CA SER A 302 -7.45 -23.16 -1.91
C SER A 302 -7.60 -22.38 -3.23
N GLY A 303 -6.84 -21.31 -3.40
CA GLY A 303 -6.78 -20.50 -4.62
C GLY A 303 -5.74 -19.38 -4.50
N GLY A 304 -5.56 -18.59 -5.56
CA GLY A 304 -4.59 -17.48 -5.61
C GLY A 304 -3.19 -17.87 -6.11
N LYS A 305 -2.26 -16.93 -6.02
CA LYS A 305 -0.85 -17.04 -6.42
C LYS A 305 0.07 -16.56 -5.30
N VAL A 306 1.17 -17.27 -5.05
CA VAL A 306 2.20 -16.88 -4.08
C VAL A 306 3.57 -16.95 -4.73
N THR A 307 4.30 -15.85 -4.68
CA THR A 307 5.72 -15.75 -5.04
C THR A 307 6.48 -15.42 -3.76
N ALA A 308 7.15 -16.41 -3.19
CA ALA A 308 7.96 -16.24 -2.00
C ALA A 308 9.44 -16.31 -2.37
N SER A 309 10.25 -15.39 -1.85
CA SER A 309 11.69 -15.36 -2.10
C SER A 309 12.38 -14.94 -0.82
N GLY A 310 13.16 -15.83 -0.22
CA GLY A 310 14.01 -15.48 0.90
C GLY A 310 15.48 -15.75 0.62
N SER A 311 16.25 -15.89 1.70
CA SER A 311 17.67 -16.23 1.59
C SER A 311 17.87 -17.66 1.06
N THR A 312 19.12 -18.06 0.74
CA THR A 312 19.43 -19.37 0.14
C THR A 312 18.72 -20.53 0.86
N GLY A 313 17.71 -21.12 0.22
CA GLY A 313 16.93 -22.26 0.74
C GLY A 313 15.79 -21.91 1.72
N ALA A 314 15.49 -20.62 1.91
CA ALA A 314 14.52 -20.09 2.88
C ALA A 314 13.37 -19.35 2.15
N ASP A 315 12.66 -20.01 1.24
CA ASP A 315 11.54 -19.35 0.54
C ASP A 315 10.23 -19.47 1.32
N LEU A 316 9.94 -20.68 1.81
CA LEU A 316 8.75 -21.01 2.60
C LEU A 316 9.13 -21.71 3.91
N GLY A 317 8.83 -21.08 5.04
CA GLY A 317 8.91 -21.69 6.37
C GLY A 317 7.56 -22.29 6.77
N ILE A 318 7.48 -23.62 6.94
CA ILE A 318 6.27 -24.33 7.34
C ILE A 318 6.56 -25.22 8.54
N ASP A 319 6.08 -24.84 9.73
CA ASP A 319 6.22 -25.66 10.94
C ASP A 319 4.96 -26.53 11.22
N GLY A 320 3.92 -26.39 10.38
CA GLY A 320 2.65 -27.11 10.47
C GLY A 320 2.27 -27.87 9.19
N THR A 321 0.97 -28.09 8.99
CA THR A 321 0.45 -28.76 7.79
C THR A 321 0.30 -27.77 6.64
N LEU A 322 0.83 -28.12 5.47
CA LEU A 322 0.51 -27.46 4.20
C LEU A 322 -0.66 -28.18 3.51
N SER A 323 -1.81 -27.50 3.38
CA SER A 323 -2.97 -27.99 2.64
C SER A 323 -3.14 -27.23 1.33
N LEU A 324 -3.12 -27.96 0.20
CA LEU A 324 -3.27 -27.39 -1.14
C LEU A 324 -4.52 -27.97 -1.82
N SER A 325 -5.50 -27.13 -2.12
CA SER A 325 -6.78 -27.52 -2.73
C SER A 325 -7.24 -26.51 -3.78
N GLY A 326 -6.52 -26.45 -4.90
CA GLY A 326 -6.72 -25.43 -5.94
C GLY A 326 -5.36 -25.06 -6.50
N GLY A 327 -5.27 -24.79 -7.80
CA GLY A 327 -4.00 -24.77 -8.56
C GLY A 327 -3.01 -23.66 -8.17
N LEU A 328 -2.37 -23.78 -7.00
CA LEU A 328 -1.28 -22.92 -6.55
C LEU A 328 -0.08 -23.03 -7.50
N GLN A 329 0.49 -21.89 -7.85
CA GLN A 329 1.78 -21.78 -8.55
C GLN A 329 2.81 -21.21 -7.58
N LEU A 330 3.78 -22.02 -7.18
CA LEU A 330 4.95 -21.60 -6.39
C LEU A 330 6.10 -21.31 -7.36
N TYR A 331 6.72 -20.14 -7.24
CA TYR A 331 7.85 -19.72 -8.06
C TYR A 331 9.08 -19.50 -7.16
N GLU A 332 10.15 -20.27 -7.40
CA GLU A 332 11.45 -20.10 -6.75
C GLU A 332 12.26 -19.00 -7.48
N ALA A 333 12.85 -18.07 -6.74
CA ALA A 333 13.73 -17.05 -7.30
C ALA A 333 15.17 -17.59 -7.39
N ALA A 334 15.48 -18.17 -8.55
CA ALA A 334 16.78 -18.65 -9.01
C ALA A 334 18.03 -18.32 -8.14
N THR A 335 18.50 -19.25 -7.29
CA THR A 335 19.91 -19.69 -7.23
C THR A 335 20.14 -20.97 -6.40
N ALA A 336 20.69 -21.98 -7.08
CA ALA A 336 21.52 -23.11 -6.62
C ALA A 336 21.13 -23.92 -5.34
N ASP A 337 20.43 -25.02 -5.61
CA ASP A 337 20.39 -26.32 -4.89
C ASP A 337 19.18 -26.56 -3.95
N PRO A 338 18.11 -27.25 -4.44
CA PRO A 338 16.90 -27.49 -3.67
C PRO A 338 17.01 -28.72 -2.76
N THR A 339 16.91 -28.54 -1.43
CA THR A 339 16.66 -29.65 -0.49
C THR A 339 15.19 -29.75 -0.12
N THR A 340 14.56 -30.83 -0.62
CA THR A 340 13.31 -31.50 -0.18
C THR A 340 12.27 -30.74 0.65
N LEU A 341 11.11 -30.49 0.05
CA LEU A 341 9.83 -30.27 0.75
C LEU A 341 9.41 -31.55 1.51
N ALA A 342 9.27 -31.48 2.83
CA ALA A 342 8.65 -32.54 3.64
C ALA A 342 7.15 -32.23 3.83
N GLY A 343 6.27 -33.03 3.23
CA GLY A 343 4.81 -32.92 3.38
C GLY A 343 4.07 -33.85 2.42
N ASP A 344 2.89 -34.33 2.81
CA ASP A 344 2.04 -35.25 2.03
C ASP A 344 1.60 -34.59 0.71
N GLN A 345 2.14 -35.07 -0.42
CA GLN A 345 2.02 -34.44 -1.74
C GLN A 345 0.83 -34.96 -2.58
N THR A 346 -0.18 -35.58 -1.96
CA THR A 346 -1.20 -36.34 -2.70
C THR A 346 -2.23 -35.53 -3.51
N ALA A 347 -2.18 -34.18 -3.50
CA ALA A 347 -3.23 -33.34 -4.13
C ALA A 347 -2.76 -32.28 -5.17
N CYS A 348 -1.47 -32.20 -5.54
CA CYS A 348 -1.00 -31.16 -6.47
C CYS A 348 -1.16 -31.54 -7.95
N THR A 349 -2.22 -31.09 -8.62
CA THR A 349 -2.52 -31.46 -10.01
C THR A 349 -1.73 -30.69 -11.09
N LYS A 350 -0.92 -29.68 -10.75
CA LYS A 350 0.07 -29.09 -11.70
C LYS A 350 1.30 -28.55 -10.96
N GLN A 351 2.31 -29.40 -10.83
CA GLN A 351 3.66 -29.02 -10.39
C GLN A 351 4.40 -28.30 -11.53
N TYR A 352 4.91 -27.10 -11.30
CA TYR A 352 6.16 -26.65 -11.91
C TYR A 352 7.26 -26.70 -10.86
N ALA A 353 7.51 -27.90 -10.34
CA ALA A 353 8.80 -28.21 -9.76
C ALA A 353 9.77 -28.32 -10.95
N ILE A 354 10.68 -27.36 -11.12
CA ILE A 354 11.89 -27.66 -11.89
C ILE A 354 12.76 -28.50 -10.96
N ILE A 355 12.49 -29.80 -10.99
CA ILE A 355 13.34 -30.84 -10.43
C ILE A 355 14.58 -30.92 -11.32
N LYS A 356 15.77 -30.89 -10.72
CA LYS A 356 16.92 -31.64 -11.22
C LYS A 356 17.18 -32.81 -10.30
#